data_AF-A0A529N8X1-F1
#
_entry.id   AF-A0A529N8X1-F1
#
_cell.length_a   1.000
_cell.length_b   1.000
_cell.length_c   1.000
_cell.angle_alpha   90.00
_cell.angle_beta   90.00
_cell.angle_gamma   90.00
#
_symmetry.space_group_name_H-M   'P 1'
#
loop_
_entity.id
_entity.type
_entity.pdbx_description
1 polymer ?
#
loop_
_entity_poly.entity_id
_entity_poly.type
_entity_poly.pdbx_seq_one_letter_code
_entity_poly.pdbx_strand_id
1 'polypeptide(L)'
;HVYNFWQDKTNVLGLWRRTTVASYKTEKPEWETIIDFDVLSAKEGVKWVFSGASRLYPDFNRCLVSMSPDGGDASEMREFDIAAKSFVE
;
A
#
# COMPACT_ATOMS: atom_id res chain seq x y z
N HIS A 1 -2.97 -11.62 8.22
CA HIS A 1 -2.00 -11.31 7.15
C HIS A 1 -0.81 -10.57 7.73
N VAL A 2 0.36 -10.77 7.16
CA VAL A 2 1.55 -9.94 7.37
C VAL A 2 1.56 -8.88 6.27
N TYR A 3 1.71 -7.61 6.64
CA TYR A 3 1.80 -6.49 5.70
C TYR A 3 3.24 -6.03 5.61
N ASN A 4 3.67 -5.65 4.41
CA ASN A 4 5.02 -5.19 4.15
C ASN A 4 4.98 -4.07 3.11
N PHE A 5 5.80 -3.05 3.34
CA PHE A 5 6.15 -2.08 2.32
C PHE A 5 7.49 -2.49 1.70
N TRP A 6 7.57 -2.50 0.37
CA TRP A 6 8.73 -2.98 -0.37
C TRP A 6 9.13 -2.00 -1.47
N GLN A 7 10.42 -1.73 -1.58
CA GLN A 7 10.99 -0.89 -2.63
C GLN A 7 12.21 -1.59 -3.23
N ASP A 8 12.38 -1.44 -4.53
CA ASP A 8 13.57 -1.90 -5.27
C ASP A 8 13.81 -1.01 -6.49
N LYS A 9 14.70 -1.42 -7.40
CA LYS A 9 15.04 -0.63 -8.60
C LYS A 9 13.89 -0.52 -9.59
N THR A 10 12.91 -1.42 -9.53
CA THR A 10 11.73 -1.45 -10.41
C THR A 10 10.55 -0.73 -9.75
N ASN A 11 10.32 -0.98 -8.46
CA ASN A 11 9.26 -0.37 -7.66
C ASN A 11 9.87 0.73 -6.79
N VAL A 12 10.13 1.88 -7.41
CA VAL A 12 10.90 2.97 -6.79
C VAL A 12 10.06 3.70 -5.75
N LEU A 13 8.79 3.94 -6.04
CA LEU A 13 7.83 4.49 -5.08
C LEU A 13 7.24 3.41 -4.17
N GLY A 14 7.31 2.16 -4.62
CA GLY A 14 7.19 0.98 -3.77
C GLY A 14 5.83 0.29 -3.87
N LEU A 15 5.76 -0.85 -3.21
CA LEU A 15 4.59 -1.71 -3.13
C LEU A 15 4.14 -1.82 -1.69
N TRP A 16 2.86 -1.53 -1.44
CA TRP A 16 2.20 -2.03 -0.24
C TRP A 16 1.60 -3.39 -0.54
N ARG A 17 2.11 -4.42 0.13
CA ARG A 17 1.79 -5.83 -0.15
C ARG A 17 1.50 -6.60 1.13
N ARG A 18 0.79 -7.72 1.00
CA ARG A 18 0.52 -8.64 2.12
C ARG A 18 0.74 -10.09 1.75
N THR A 19 0.90 -10.91 2.78
CA THR A 19 0.92 -12.36 2.64
C THR A 19 0.23 -13.03 3.84
N THR A 20 -0.12 -14.31 3.72
CA THR A 20 -0.64 -15.07 4.87
C THR A 20 0.48 -15.35 5.88
N VAL A 21 0.13 -15.54 7.15
CA VAL A 21 1.15 -15.87 8.17
C VAL A 21 1.83 -17.21 7.87
N ALA A 22 1.11 -18.15 7.26
CA ALA A 22 1.67 -19.43 6.84
C ALA A 22 2.71 -19.26 5.72
N SER A 23 2.36 -18.52 4.65
CA SER A 23 3.27 -18.26 3.53
C SER A 23 4.49 -17.45 3.95
N TYR A 24 4.33 -16.48 4.86
CA TYR A 24 5.43 -15.69 5.43
C TYR A 24 6.52 -16.52 6.10
N LYS A 25 6.18 -17.71 6.63
CA LYS A 25 7.14 -18.61 7.31
C LYS A 25 7.94 -19.50 6.35
N THR A 26 7.65 -19.44 5.06
CA THR A 26 8.37 -20.21 4.04
C THR A 26 9.58 -19.42 3.52
N GLU A 27 10.51 -20.11 2.83
CA GLU A 27 11.67 -19.45 2.21
C GLU A 27 11.28 -18.48 1.08
N LYS A 28 10.11 -18.68 0.46
CA LYS A 28 9.61 -17.89 -0.66
C LYS A 28 8.15 -17.49 -0.42
N PRO A 29 7.88 -16.49 0.42
CA PRO A 29 6.52 -16.03 0.68
C PRO A 29 5.85 -15.53 -0.60
N GLU A 30 4.58 -15.89 -0.77
CA GLU A 30 3.73 -15.43 -1.86
C GLU A 30 3.10 -14.10 -1.45
N TRP A 31 3.55 -13.03 -2.08
CA TRP A 31 3.07 -11.68 -1.80
C TRP A 31 1.96 -11.27 -2.76
N GLU A 32 0.89 -10.72 -2.19
CA GLU A 32 -0.18 -10.06 -2.90
C GLU A 32 0.02 -8.54 -2.82
N THR A 33 0.19 -7.89 -3.97
CA THR A 33 0.20 -6.42 -4.05
C THR A 33 -1.20 -5.86 -3.77
N ILE A 34 -1.26 -4.89 -2.87
CA ILE A 34 -2.46 -4.13 -2.51
C ILE A 34 -2.47 -2.80 -3.25
N ILE A 35 -1.37 -2.04 -3.15
CA ILE A 35 -1.16 -0.79 -3.89
C ILE A 35 0.26 -0.82 -4.48
N ASP A 36 0.34 -0.46 -5.75
CA ASP A 36 1.58 -0.11 -6.44
C ASP A 36 1.62 1.42 -6.57
N PHE A 37 2.55 2.06 -5.85
CA PHE A 37 2.65 3.53 -5.82
C PHE A 37 3.29 4.09 -7.08
N ASP A 38 4.07 3.31 -7.81
CA ASP A 38 4.62 3.70 -9.12
C ASP A 38 3.47 3.81 -10.14
N VAL A 39 2.58 2.81 -10.18
CA VAL A 39 1.38 2.83 -11.04
C VAL A 39 0.40 3.91 -10.63
N LEU A 40 0.12 4.07 -9.33
CA LEU A 40 -0.78 5.12 -8.82
C LEU A 40 -0.26 6.51 -9.21
N SER A 41 1.04 6.74 -9.00
CA SER A 41 1.67 8.03 -9.30
C SER A 41 1.67 8.34 -10.79
N ALA A 42 1.93 7.33 -11.64
CA ALA A 42 1.85 7.51 -13.09
C ALA A 42 0.42 7.83 -13.57
N LYS A 43 -0.60 7.21 -12.95
CA LYS A 43 -2.00 7.45 -13.28
C LYS A 43 -2.46 8.86 -12.90
N GLU A 44 -2.03 9.35 -11.75
CA GLU A 44 -2.51 10.63 -11.19
C GLU A 44 -1.58 11.81 -11.48
N GLY A 45 -0.38 11.57 -12.01
CA GLY A 45 0.61 12.61 -12.30
C GLY A 45 1.23 13.24 -11.05
N VAL A 46 1.11 12.57 -9.89
CA VAL A 46 1.63 13.01 -8.60
C VAL A 46 2.57 11.95 -8.06
N LYS A 47 3.76 12.32 -7.60
CA LYS A 47 4.71 11.37 -7.02
C LYS A 47 4.29 11.03 -5.58
N TRP A 48 3.42 10.04 -5.43
CA TRP A 48 2.95 9.60 -4.12
C TRP A 48 4.01 8.83 -3.36
N VAL A 49 4.33 9.30 -2.16
CA VAL A 49 5.23 8.61 -1.22
C VAL A 49 4.39 8.03 -0.08
N PHE A 50 4.41 6.71 0.06
CA PHE A 50 3.66 6.02 1.12
C PHE A 50 4.25 6.28 2.50
N SER A 51 3.39 6.64 3.46
CA SER A 51 3.78 6.94 4.84
C SER A 51 3.12 6.03 5.88
N GLY A 52 2.11 5.24 5.48
CA GLY A 52 1.48 4.27 6.37
C GLY A 52 0.03 3.96 6.01
N ALA A 53 -0.51 2.92 6.64
CA ALA A 53 -1.91 2.54 6.50
C ALA A 53 -2.53 2.17 7.85
N SER A 54 -3.61 2.87 8.21
CA SER A 54 -4.39 2.64 9.43
C SER A 54 -5.63 1.82 9.09
N ARG A 55 -5.65 0.54 9.49
CA ARG A 55 -6.75 -0.40 9.15
C ARG A 55 -7.91 -0.28 10.14
N LEU A 56 -9.13 -0.32 9.61
CA LEU A 56 -10.37 -0.20 10.37
C LEU A 56 -10.74 -1.53 11.03
N TYR A 57 -10.72 -1.57 12.37
CA TYR A 57 -11.25 -2.69 13.16
C TYR A 57 -12.78 -2.75 13.09
N PRO A 58 -13.44 -3.92 13.18
CA PRO A 58 -12.87 -5.27 13.34
C PRO A 58 -12.51 -5.98 12.05
N ASP A 59 -13.13 -5.60 10.94
CA ASP A 59 -13.08 -6.39 9.71
C ASP A 59 -11.75 -6.21 8.97
N PHE A 60 -11.05 -5.09 9.20
CA PHE A 60 -9.78 -4.75 8.58
C PHE A 60 -9.80 -4.79 7.04
N ASN A 61 -10.98 -4.65 6.44
CA ASN A 61 -11.17 -4.58 4.99
C ASN A 61 -10.97 -3.17 4.43
N ARG A 62 -11.08 -2.15 5.28
CA ARG A 62 -10.82 -0.76 4.91
C ARG A 62 -9.64 -0.18 5.67
N CYS A 63 -8.96 0.78 5.07
CA CYS A 63 -7.90 1.53 5.73
C CYS A 63 -7.82 2.96 5.24
N LEU A 64 -7.33 3.84 6.11
CA LEU A 64 -6.82 5.15 5.71
C LEU A 64 -5.37 4.98 5.29
N VAL A 65 -5.08 5.28 4.04
CA VAL A 65 -3.74 5.26 3.45
C VAL A 65 -3.19 6.67 3.49
N SER A 66 -2.08 6.88 4.19
CA SER A 66 -1.39 8.17 4.27
C SER A 66 -0.27 8.22 3.25
N MET A 67 -0.30 9.26 2.42
CA MET A 67 0.69 9.51 1.38
C MET A 67 1.12 10.98 1.42
N SER A 68 2.27 11.31 0.86
CA SER A 68 2.69 12.70 0.62
C SER A 68 2.96 12.91 -0.86
N PRO A 69 2.54 14.06 -1.43
CA PRO A 69 3.02 14.47 -2.74
C PRO A 69 4.49 14.87 -2.61
N ASP A 70 5.35 14.28 -3.44
CA ASP A 70 6.78 14.57 -3.54
C ASP A 70 7.65 14.25 -2.31
N GLY A 71 7.09 13.61 -1.27
CA GLY A 71 7.84 13.21 -0.07
C GLY A 71 8.07 14.35 0.93
N GLY A 72 7.40 15.49 0.79
CA GLY A 72 7.47 16.62 1.72
C GLY A 72 6.56 16.49 2.94
N ASP A 73 6.36 17.60 3.65
CA ASP A 73 5.55 17.65 4.88
C ASP A 73 4.02 17.61 4.62
N ALA A 74 3.59 17.82 3.38
CA ALA A 74 2.19 17.69 3.00
C ALA A 74 1.76 16.22 3.08
N SER A 75 0.62 15.93 3.69
CA SER A 75 0.06 14.57 3.72
C SER A 75 -1.38 14.56 3.27
N GLU A 76 -1.72 13.57 2.44
CA GLU A 76 -3.07 13.23 2.03
C GLU A 76 -3.43 11.86 2.59
N MET A 77 -4.62 11.76 3.18
CA MET A 77 -5.19 10.50 3.64
C MET A 77 -6.39 10.14 2.78
N ARG A 78 -6.38 8.94 2.20
CA ARG A 78 -7.49 8.44 1.38
C ARG A 78 -7.99 7.10 1.93
N GLU A 79 -9.29 6.90 1.92
CA GLU A 79 -9.89 5.62 2.28
C GLU A 79 -9.69 4.61 1.15
N PHE A 80 -9.25 3.40 1.50
CA PHE A 80 -8.97 2.32 0.56
C PHE A 80 -9.66 1.04 1.02
N ASP A 81 -10.33 0.37 0.08
CA ASP A 81 -10.90 -0.95 0.28
C ASP A 81 -9.89 -2.02 -0.16
N ILE A 82 -9.40 -2.79 0.80
CA ILE A 82 -8.35 -3.80 0.61
C ILE A 82 -8.88 -5.00 -0.18
N ALA A 83 -10.17 -5.33 -0.06
CA ALA A 83 -10.77 -6.44 -0.79
C ALA A 83 -10.98 -6.08 -2.27
N ALA A 84 -11.48 -4.87 -2.53
CA ALA A 84 -11.67 -4.36 -3.89
C ALA A 84 -10.35 -3.90 -4.55
N LYS A 85 -9.30 -3.65 -3.75
CA LYS A 85 -8.01 -3.08 -4.18
C LYS A 85 -8.18 -1.73 -4.88
N SER A 86 -9.03 -0.88 -4.34
CA SER A 86 -9.32 0.44 -4.88
C SER A 86 -9.55 1.46 -3.77
N PHE A 87 -9.26 2.73 -4.08
CA PHE A 87 -9.72 3.85 -3.25
C PHE A 87 -11.25 3.93 -3.28
N VAL A 88 -11.84 4.38 -2.17
CA VAL A 88 -13.28 4.65 -2.03
C VAL A 88 -13.55 6.08 -2.51
N GLU A 89 -14.63 6.28 -3.28
CA GLU A 89 -15.12 7.59 -3.73
C GLU A 89 -16.15 8.20 -2.77
#